data_AF-A0A420MF84-F1
#
_entry.id   AF-A0A420MF84-F1
#
_cell.length_a   1.000
_cell.length_b   1.000
_cell.length_c   1.000
_cell.angle_alpha   90.00
_cell.angle_beta   90.00
_cell.angle_gamma   90.00
#
_symmetry.space_group_name_H-M   'P 1'
#
loop_
_entity.id
_entity.type
_entity.pdbx_description
1 polymer ?
#
loop_
_entity_poly.entity_id
_entity_poly.type
_entity_poly.pdbx_seq_one_letter_code
_entity_poly.pdbx_strand_id
1 'polypeptide(L)'
;MYSNVLTLPETIFDSSLLLSPHTLLLGLLFHHRAFDAPTLTSPEHLSKLDIHPDEHELPLPLKQSMNDIFVFRRATKTGMNAYVLSTNEQITYNMISGWTKKLGELAGFGVVVILYTLRYNAGNEFDQCSNISDGLRNLMLQHANSRTFEKHYLGRVVPVDTMAVVSHKEQQKALMRQACSIGYSASKRRPTHLTAEQSASINNDPKIQNLLRQREFLVSKGNKSDKVRTRLRKISKDIQSEKARLRRKRKDQIRKIWSREQAVTDIERQLAGKTFEEPPISPSDEDAHPAQKRLYEALTAPVTNTIESEYHRRNNAILSVMFYCSVQEPPLPPMARYKAVATKNDVSNLHDNTTKDTPNGAKSEMLSLCR
;
A
#
# COMPACT_ATOMS: atom_id res chain seq x y z
N MET A 1 -11.68 -25.59 19.56
CA MET A 1 -10.91 -24.81 18.56
C MET A 1 -9.83 -24.11 19.35
N TYR A 2 -8.56 -24.45 19.17
CA TYR A 2 -7.48 -23.79 19.92
C TYR A 2 -7.30 -22.37 19.37
N SER A 3 -7.38 -21.37 20.25
CA SER A 3 -7.10 -19.98 19.92
C SER A 3 -5.61 -19.72 20.10
N ASN A 4 -4.94 -19.22 19.05
CA ASN A 4 -3.55 -18.80 19.15
C ASN A 4 -3.49 -17.43 19.82
N VAL A 5 -2.68 -17.30 20.87
CA VAL A 5 -2.34 -16.01 21.47
C VAL A 5 -1.00 -15.57 20.90
N LEU A 6 -0.96 -14.38 20.30
CA LEU A 6 0.28 -13.78 19.81
C LEU A 6 0.61 -12.58 20.69
N THR A 7 1.71 -12.69 21.44
CA THR A 7 2.25 -11.56 22.19
C THR A 7 2.98 -10.64 21.21
N LEU A 8 2.53 -9.39 21.13
CA LEU A 8 3.27 -8.35 20.45
C LEU A 8 4.18 -7.71 21.51
N PRO A 9 5.50 -7.66 21.31
CA PRO A 9 6.38 -6.95 22.23
C PRO A 9 6.25 -5.44 21.99
N GLU A 10 6.32 -4.67 23.07
CA GLU A 10 6.56 -3.24 22.93
C GLU A 10 7.97 -3.02 22.35
N THR A 11 8.08 -2.22 21.29
CA THR A 11 9.37 -1.87 20.70
C THR A 11 9.82 -0.51 21.21
N ILE A 12 10.78 -0.51 22.13
CA ILE A 12 11.44 0.70 22.64
C ILE A 12 12.65 0.99 21.75
N PHE A 13 12.92 2.26 21.44
CA PHE A 13 14.00 2.70 20.55
C PHE A 13 13.91 2.22 19.10
N ASP A 14 12.72 1.85 18.61
CA ASP A 14 12.55 1.57 17.18
C ASP A 14 12.86 2.83 16.36
N SER A 15 13.65 2.68 15.31
CA SER A 15 13.92 3.70 14.30
C SER A 15 12.66 4.44 13.80
N SER A 16 11.51 3.77 13.77
CA SER A 16 10.23 4.37 13.41
C SER A 16 9.05 3.73 14.14
N LEU A 17 8.06 4.53 14.50
CA LEU A 17 6.80 4.06 15.08
C LEU A 17 5.72 3.80 14.01
N LEU A 18 6.02 4.04 12.73
CA LEU A 18 5.06 3.92 11.61
C LEU A 18 4.47 2.51 11.48
N LEU A 19 5.25 1.48 11.80
CA LEU A 19 4.84 0.08 11.75
C LEU A 19 4.63 -0.53 13.14
N SER A 20 4.68 0.28 14.21
CA SER A 20 4.48 -0.20 15.57
C SER A 20 3.01 -0.56 15.79
N PRO A 21 2.67 -1.86 15.98
CA PRO A 21 1.30 -2.25 16.25
C PRO A 21 0.81 -1.69 17.60
N HIS A 22 1.71 -1.51 18.58
CA HIS A 22 1.39 -0.93 19.88
C HIS A 22 0.92 0.52 19.76
N THR A 23 1.71 1.35 19.08
CA THR A 23 1.41 2.77 18.91
C THR A 23 0.06 2.96 18.21
N LEU A 24 -0.16 2.19 17.12
CA LEU A 24 -1.40 2.26 16.35
C LEU A 24 -2.61 1.73 17.14
N LEU A 25 -2.48 0.58 17.81
CA LEU A 25 -3.56 -0.03 18.58
C LEU A 25 -3.95 0.82 19.79
N LEU A 26 -2.97 1.29 20.57
CA LEU A 26 -3.24 2.16 21.72
C LEU A 26 -3.94 3.45 21.29
N GLY A 27 -3.54 4.05 20.17
CA GLY A 27 -4.21 5.24 19.63
C GLY A 27 -5.68 4.99 19.32
N LEU A 28 -6.01 3.84 18.72
CA LEU A 28 -7.39 3.40 18.47
C LEU A 28 -8.17 3.14 19.77
N LEU A 29 -7.55 2.46 20.75
CA LEU A 29 -8.18 2.15 22.04
C LEU A 29 -8.49 3.42 22.84
N PHE A 30 -7.58 4.38 22.90
CA PHE A 30 -7.81 5.68 23.54
C PHE A 30 -8.89 6.50 22.82
N HIS A 31 -8.87 6.53 21.49
CA HIS A 31 -9.90 7.20 20.70
C HIS A 31 -11.31 6.65 21.01
N HIS A 32 -11.43 5.34 21.24
CA HIS A 32 -12.69 4.71 21.60
C HIS A 32 -12.98 4.65 23.10
N ARG A 33 -12.10 5.18 23.96
CA ARG A 33 -12.20 5.06 25.43
C ARG A 33 -12.46 3.62 25.85
N ALA A 34 -11.69 2.69 25.28
CA ALA A 34 -11.94 1.26 25.37
C ALA A 34 -11.57 0.64 26.73
N PHE A 35 -10.65 1.27 27.47
CA PHE A 35 -10.24 0.80 28.80
C PHE A 35 -11.37 0.88 29.81
N ASP A 36 -11.44 -0.12 30.69
CA ASP A 36 -12.42 -0.21 31.76
C ASP A 36 -12.10 0.78 32.89
N ALA A 37 -10.82 1.02 33.14
CA ALA A 37 -10.35 2.06 34.05
C ALA A 37 -10.77 3.46 33.52
N PRO A 38 -11.70 4.17 34.19
CA PRO A 38 -12.29 5.39 33.65
C PRO A 38 -11.32 6.58 33.60
N THR A 39 -10.26 6.54 34.42
CA THR A 39 -9.20 7.55 34.47
C THR A 39 -8.11 7.32 33.43
N LEU A 40 -8.04 6.16 32.78
CA LEU A 40 -7.04 5.85 31.76
C LEU A 40 -7.47 6.44 30.39
N THR A 41 -7.36 7.76 30.27
CA THR A 41 -7.85 8.53 29.11
C THR A 41 -6.76 9.03 28.17
N SER A 42 -5.49 8.93 28.56
CA SER A 42 -4.36 9.39 27.74
C SER A 42 -3.15 8.46 27.89
N PRO A 43 -2.25 8.40 26.88
CA PRO A 43 -1.05 7.57 26.95
C PRO A 43 -0.09 8.00 28.06
N GLU A 44 -0.08 9.26 28.47
CA GLU A 44 0.73 9.74 29.61
C GLU A 44 0.35 9.07 30.92
N HIS A 45 -0.90 8.61 31.07
CA HIS A 45 -1.31 7.86 32.26
C HIS A 45 -0.66 6.48 32.32
N LEU A 46 -0.34 5.85 31.18
CA LEU A 46 0.35 4.56 31.15
C LEU A 46 1.74 4.66 31.79
N SER A 47 2.45 5.77 31.58
CA SER A 47 3.77 6.03 32.18
C SER A 47 3.72 6.24 33.70
N LYS A 48 2.54 6.34 34.30
CA LYS A 48 2.34 6.48 35.75
C LYS A 48 1.88 5.18 36.41
N LEU A 49 1.63 4.14 35.62
CA LEU A 49 1.28 2.83 36.13
C LEU A 49 2.55 2.08 36.50
N ASP A 50 2.45 1.26 37.54
CA ASP A 50 3.50 0.35 37.96
C ASP A 50 2.90 -1.03 38.19
N ILE A 51 3.72 -2.06 38.03
CA ILE A 51 3.33 -3.44 38.34
C ILE A 51 3.52 -3.63 39.85
N HIS A 52 2.59 -4.30 40.51
CA HIS A 52 2.74 -4.58 41.95
C HIS A 52 4.06 -5.33 42.20
N PRO A 53 4.84 -5.02 43.26
CA PRO A 53 6.18 -5.61 43.46
C PRO A 53 6.23 -7.13 43.50
N ASP A 54 5.14 -7.77 43.91
CA ASP A 54 4.99 -9.23 43.98
C ASP A 54 4.37 -9.86 42.70
N GLU A 55 4.12 -9.06 41.67
CA GLU A 55 3.49 -9.47 40.40
C GLU A 55 4.43 -9.25 39.22
N HIS A 56 4.10 -9.86 38.07
CA HIS A 56 4.90 -9.77 36.83
C HIS A 56 4.16 -9.07 35.69
N GLU A 57 2.88 -8.77 35.86
CA GLU A 57 2.06 -8.09 34.87
C GLU A 57 0.99 -7.23 35.53
N LEU A 58 0.64 -6.12 34.86
CA LEU A 58 -0.55 -5.34 35.18
C LEU A 58 -1.49 -5.42 33.95
N PRO A 59 -2.56 -6.22 34.01
CA PRO A 59 -3.54 -6.25 32.93
C PRO A 59 -4.21 -4.89 32.76
N LEU A 60 -4.38 -4.45 31.51
CA LEU A 60 -5.16 -3.27 31.16
C LEU A 60 -6.54 -3.72 30.63
N PRO A 61 -7.54 -3.92 31.51
CA PRO A 61 -8.83 -4.45 31.09
C PRO A 61 -9.54 -3.49 30.13
N LEU A 62 -10.14 -4.06 29.09
CA LEU A 62 -11.07 -3.35 28.21
C LEU A 62 -12.50 -3.53 28.73
N LYS A 63 -13.37 -2.55 28.47
CA LYS A 63 -14.79 -2.61 28.80
C LYS A 63 -15.42 -3.84 28.17
N GLN A 64 -16.29 -4.52 28.92
CA GLN A 64 -17.05 -5.67 28.40
C GLN A 64 -17.88 -5.30 27.15
N SER A 65 -18.35 -4.05 27.05
CA SER A 65 -19.07 -3.54 25.88
C SER A 65 -18.23 -3.49 24.59
N MET A 66 -16.90 -3.67 24.68
CA MET A 66 -15.99 -3.69 23.54
C MET A 66 -15.71 -5.10 23.02
N ASN A 67 -16.12 -6.16 23.72
CA ASN A 67 -15.80 -7.55 23.36
C ASN A 67 -16.22 -7.93 21.92
N ASP A 68 -17.36 -7.41 21.47
CA ASP A 68 -17.92 -7.69 20.14
C ASP A 68 -17.73 -6.52 19.15
N ILE A 69 -16.87 -5.55 19.47
CA ILE A 69 -16.62 -4.38 18.60
C ILE A 69 -15.37 -4.62 17.75
N PHE A 70 -15.51 -4.51 16.43
CA PHE A 70 -14.37 -4.61 15.52
C PHE A 70 -13.40 -3.45 15.71
N VAL A 71 -12.09 -3.77 15.82
CA VAL A 71 -11.01 -2.77 15.84
C VAL A 71 -10.97 -1.97 14.54
N PHE A 72 -11.02 -2.66 13.39
CA PHE A 72 -10.99 -2.06 12.06
C PHE A 72 -12.38 -2.00 11.44
N ARG A 73 -13.07 -0.87 11.65
CA ARG A 73 -14.42 -0.62 11.12
C ARG A 73 -14.38 0.16 9.82
N ARG A 74 -15.33 -0.13 8.93
CA ARG A 74 -15.48 0.62 7.67
C ARG A 74 -16.10 1.99 7.92
N ALA A 75 -15.81 2.94 7.05
CA ALA A 75 -16.56 4.19 6.97
C ALA A 75 -17.85 4.00 6.15
N THR A 76 -18.92 4.63 6.59
CA THR A 76 -20.24 4.63 5.95
C THR A 76 -20.59 6.04 5.51
N LYS A 77 -21.27 6.14 4.36
CA LYS A 77 -21.64 7.42 3.78
C LYS A 77 -22.95 7.92 4.40
N THR A 78 -22.95 9.14 4.90
CA THR A 78 -24.16 9.79 5.44
C THR A 78 -24.99 10.43 4.33
N GLY A 79 -26.23 10.80 4.64
CA GLY A 79 -27.13 11.50 3.71
C GLY A 79 -26.58 12.83 3.18
N MET A 80 -25.62 13.45 3.88
CA MET A 80 -24.99 14.73 3.51
C MET A 80 -23.66 14.56 2.75
N ASN A 81 -23.40 13.38 2.17
CA ASN A 81 -22.12 13.06 1.51
C ASN A 81 -20.88 13.08 2.43
N ALA A 82 -21.05 13.13 3.75
CA ALA A 82 -19.96 12.91 4.69
C ALA A 82 -19.72 11.42 4.92
N TYR A 83 -18.57 11.06 5.49
CA TYR A 83 -18.26 9.71 5.91
C TYR A 83 -18.14 9.66 7.42
N VAL A 84 -18.75 8.66 8.04
CA VAL A 84 -18.64 8.39 9.49
C VAL A 84 -18.20 6.96 9.70
N LEU A 85 -17.41 6.71 10.74
CA LEU A 85 -17.06 5.35 11.14
C LEU A 85 -18.35 4.57 11.44
N SER A 86 -18.48 3.36 10.90
CA SER A 86 -19.62 2.51 11.21
C SER A 86 -19.66 2.18 12.71
N THR A 87 -20.87 1.94 13.21
CA THR A 87 -21.07 1.51 14.60
C THR A 87 -20.29 0.22 14.89
N ASN A 88 -20.44 -0.81 14.04
CA ASN A 88 -19.73 -2.07 14.19
C ASN A 88 -19.63 -2.91 12.89
N GLU A 89 -19.38 -2.28 11.74
CA GLU A 89 -19.19 -3.03 10.48
C GLU A 89 -17.70 -3.15 10.16
N GLN A 90 -17.19 -4.37 10.03
CA GLN A 90 -15.79 -4.61 9.67
C GLN A 90 -15.42 -4.05 8.29
N ILE A 91 -14.16 -3.66 8.13
CA ILE A 91 -13.58 -3.49 6.79
C ILE A 91 -13.72 -4.79 5.98
N THR A 92 -14.07 -4.67 4.70
CA THR A 92 -14.22 -5.85 3.85
C THR A 92 -12.88 -6.27 3.26
N TYR A 93 -12.73 -7.56 2.93
CA TYR A 93 -11.54 -8.07 2.24
C TYR A 93 -11.21 -7.27 0.96
N ASN A 94 -12.24 -6.87 0.20
CA ASN A 94 -12.07 -6.10 -1.03
C ASN A 94 -11.49 -4.70 -0.77
N MET A 95 -11.85 -4.06 0.35
CA MET A 95 -11.31 -2.75 0.72
C MET A 95 -9.82 -2.85 1.02
N ILE A 96 -9.45 -3.72 1.95
CA ILE A 96 -8.05 -3.89 2.33
C ILE A 96 -7.21 -4.43 1.16
N SER A 97 -7.74 -5.34 0.35
CA SER A 97 -7.07 -5.82 -0.86
C SER A 97 -6.82 -4.69 -1.87
N GLY A 98 -7.79 -3.78 -2.03
CA GLY A 98 -7.64 -2.59 -2.86
C GLY A 98 -6.55 -1.65 -2.34
N TRP A 99 -6.54 -1.39 -1.03
CA TRP A 99 -5.53 -0.56 -0.38
C TRP A 99 -4.13 -1.17 -0.47
N THR A 100 -3.96 -2.46 -0.19
CA THR A 100 -2.67 -3.17 -0.29
C THR A 100 -2.10 -3.11 -1.71
N LYS A 101 -2.95 -3.31 -2.74
CA LYS A 101 -2.51 -3.17 -4.14
C LYS A 101 -2.04 -1.75 -4.43
N LYS A 102 -2.79 -0.74 -3.97
CA LYS A 102 -2.42 0.66 -4.17
C LYS A 102 -1.14 1.03 -3.44
N LEU A 103 -0.92 0.53 -2.21
CA LEU A 103 0.34 0.70 -1.48
C LEU A 103 1.51 0.11 -2.26
N GLY A 104 1.39 -1.12 -2.78
CA GLY A 104 2.45 -1.71 -3.60
C GLY A 104 2.73 -0.94 -4.89
N GLU A 105 1.69 -0.36 -5.50
CA GLU A 105 1.86 0.53 -6.65
C GLU A 105 2.64 1.81 -6.31
N LEU A 106 2.29 2.44 -5.19
CA LEU A 106 2.89 3.69 -4.69
C LEU A 106 4.32 3.51 -4.18
N ALA A 107 4.60 2.40 -3.49
CA ALA A 107 5.95 1.95 -3.17
C ALA A 107 6.76 1.63 -4.44
N GLY A 108 6.08 1.57 -5.59
CA GLY A 108 6.71 1.39 -6.87
C GLY A 108 7.22 -0.02 -7.03
N PHE A 109 6.58 -1.07 -6.50
CA PHE A 109 6.99 -2.46 -6.71
C PHE A 109 6.66 -2.96 -8.13
N GLY A 110 7.48 -3.87 -8.65
CA GLY A 110 7.32 -4.43 -10.01
C GLY A 110 6.22 -5.48 -10.09
N VAL A 111 5.89 -6.07 -8.93
CA VAL A 111 4.83 -7.07 -8.77
C VAL A 111 3.61 -6.44 -8.11
N VAL A 112 2.44 -7.05 -8.33
CA VAL A 112 1.22 -6.66 -7.62
C VAL A 112 1.29 -7.20 -6.21
N VAL A 113 1.32 -6.30 -5.22
CA VAL A 113 1.26 -6.69 -3.81
C VAL A 113 -0.17 -7.01 -3.42
N ILE A 114 -0.37 -8.21 -2.88
CA ILE A 114 -1.63 -8.67 -2.30
C ILE A 114 -1.41 -9.03 -0.83
N LEU A 115 -2.49 -9.23 -0.08
CA LEU A 115 -2.39 -9.63 1.33
C LEU A 115 -1.55 -10.89 1.54
N TYR A 116 -1.70 -11.88 0.66
CA TYR A 116 -0.87 -13.08 0.71
C TYR A 116 0.62 -12.82 0.47
N THR A 117 0.99 -11.78 -0.27
CA THR A 117 2.41 -11.40 -0.45
C THR A 117 3.07 -11.11 0.91
N LEU A 118 2.36 -10.45 1.82
CA LEU A 118 2.86 -10.16 3.17
C LEU A 118 3.02 -11.46 3.97
N ARG A 119 2.05 -12.38 3.85
CA ARG A 119 2.08 -13.69 4.51
C ARG A 119 3.18 -14.60 3.97
N TYR A 120 3.43 -14.59 2.65
CA TYR A 120 4.54 -15.31 2.03
C TYR A 120 5.86 -14.76 2.55
N ASN A 121 6.04 -13.44 2.56
CA ASN A 121 7.25 -12.82 3.06
C ASN A 121 7.52 -13.22 4.53
N ALA A 122 6.56 -12.96 5.43
CA ALA A 122 6.69 -13.32 6.84
C ALA A 122 6.95 -14.82 7.03
N GLY A 123 6.26 -15.69 6.30
CA GLY A 123 6.47 -17.13 6.39
C GLY A 123 7.88 -17.57 6.00
N ASN A 124 8.50 -16.96 4.99
CA ASN A 124 9.88 -17.26 4.59
C ASN A 124 10.89 -16.70 5.60
N GLU A 125 10.61 -15.55 6.20
CA GLU A 125 11.44 -15.00 7.28
C GLU A 125 11.38 -15.87 8.55
N PHE A 126 10.20 -16.39 8.89
CA PHE A 126 10.04 -17.32 10.00
C PHE A 126 10.78 -18.64 9.75
N ASP A 127 10.72 -19.16 8.53
CA ASP A 127 11.41 -20.40 8.11
C ASP A 127 12.94 -20.33 8.25
N GLN A 128 13.51 -19.14 8.03
CA GLN A 128 14.96 -18.91 8.14
C GLN A 128 15.41 -18.55 9.55
N CYS A 129 14.48 -18.31 10.47
CA CYS A 129 14.79 -17.93 11.84
C CYS A 129 15.14 -19.16 12.68
N SER A 130 16.37 -19.21 13.21
CA SER A 130 16.84 -20.33 14.04
C SER A 130 15.99 -20.57 15.30
N ASN A 131 15.27 -19.55 15.76
CA ASN A 131 14.45 -19.62 16.97
C ASN A 131 13.00 -20.03 16.70
N ILE A 132 12.63 -20.24 15.42
CA ILE A 132 11.28 -20.65 15.03
C ILE A 132 11.36 -22.05 14.42
N SER A 133 10.78 -23.03 15.13
CA SER A 133 10.64 -24.38 14.59
C SER A 133 9.59 -24.45 13.48
N ASP A 134 9.65 -25.49 12.65
CA ASP A 134 8.61 -25.79 11.66
C ASP A 134 7.20 -25.83 12.29
N GLY A 135 7.08 -26.43 13.48
CA GLY A 135 5.83 -26.50 14.23
C GLY A 135 5.31 -25.11 14.59
N LEU A 136 6.18 -24.22 15.09
CA LEU A 136 5.82 -22.84 15.43
C LEU A 136 5.50 -22.01 14.18
N ARG A 137 6.28 -22.13 13.10
CA ARG A 137 5.98 -21.52 11.80
C ARG A 137 4.61 -21.95 11.30
N ASN A 138 4.30 -23.25 11.39
CA ASN A 138 3.01 -23.79 10.98
C ASN A 138 1.87 -23.30 11.88
N LEU A 139 2.08 -23.17 13.19
CA LEU A 139 1.12 -22.57 14.12
C LEU A 139 0.81 -21.11 13.75
N MET A 140 1.85 -20.29 13.54
CA MET A 140 1.75 -18.88 13.16
C MET A 140 1.06 -18.69 11.80
N LEU A 141 1.37 -19.56 10.84
CA LEU A 141 0.75 -19.57 9.51
C LEU A 141 -0.56 -20.37 9.46
N GLN A 142 -1.06 -20.90 10.58
CA GLN A 142 -2.28 -21.72 10.65
C GLN A 142 -2.29 -22.87 9.63
N HIS A 143 -1.15 -23.54 9.46
CA HIS A 143 -0.98 -24.70 8.61
C HIS A 143 -1.04 -25.98 9.45
N ALA A 144 -1.69 -27.02 8.91
CA ALA A 144 -1.72 -28.33 9.56
C ALA A 144 -0.34 -29.03 9.57
N ASN A 145 0.49 -28.76 8.57
CA ASN A 145 1.85 -29.28 8.44
C ASN A 145 2.67 -28.46 7.42
N SER A 146 3.96 -28.77 7.32
CA SER A 146 4.93 -28.05 6.46
C SER A 146 4.64 -28.19 4.97
N ARG A 147 3.90 -29.21 4.51
CA ARG A 147 3.63 -29.40 3.06
C ARG A 147 2.90 -28.21 2.45
N THR A 148 1.95 -27.61 3.18
CA THR A 148 1.26 -26.40 2.72
C THR A 148 2.25 -25.26 2.53
N PHE A 149 3.18 -25.08 3.47
CA PHE A 149 4.20 -24.06 3.39
C PHE A 149 5.13 -24.32 2.21
N GLU A 150 5.75 -25.51 2.13
CA GLU A 150 6.69 -25.90 1.07
C GLU A 150 6.09 -25.77 -0.35
N LYS A 151 4.80 -26.11 -0.50
CA LYS A 151 4.12 -26.10 -1.80
C LYS A 151 3.67 -24.69 -2.21
N HIS A 152 3.14 -23.90 -1.28
CA HIS A 152 2.41 -22.67 -1.61
C HIS A 152 3.03 -21.37 -1.07
N TYR A 153 3.91 -21.44 -0.08
CA TYR A 153 4.47 -20.27 0.62
C TYR A 153 5.98 -20.14 0.48
N LEU A 154 6.72 -21.25 0.43
CA LEU A 154 8.16 -21.25 0.29
C LEU A 154 8.56 -20.56 -1.03
N GLY A 155 9.42 -19.56 -0.90
CA GLY A 155 9.90 -18.73 -2.00
C GLY A 155 10.53 -19.56 -3.11
N ARG A 156 10.25 -19.18 -4.36
CA ARG A 156 10.87 -19.80 -5.55
C ARG A 156 12.12 -19.05 -6.03
N VAL A 157 12.34 -17.86 -5.49
CA VAL A 157 13.59 -17.13 -5.62
C VAL A 157 14.48 -17.60 -4.49
N VAL A 158 15.61 -18.22 -4.81
CA VAL A 158 16.54 -18.81 -3.83
C VAL A 158 17.47 -17.71 -3.30
N PRO A 159 17.34 -17.27 -2.03
CA PRO A 159 18.13 -16.17 -1.47
C PRO A 159 19.48 -16.64 -0.90
N VAL A 160 20.10 -17.64 -1.53
CA VAL A 160 21.33 -18.30 -1.07
C VAL A 160 22.38 -18.17 -2.16
N ASP A 161 23.59 -17.82 -1.76
CA ASP A 161 24.75 -17.80 -2.66
C ASP A 161 25.24 -19.23 -2.91
N THR A 162 24.60 -19.91 -3.85
CA THR A 162 24.87 -21.31 -4.16
C THR A 162 26.30 -21.55 -4.65
N MET A 163 26.92 -20.55 -5.28
CA MET A 163 28.29 -20.65 -5.76
C MET A 163 29.29 -20.62 -4.62
N ALA A 164 29.10 -19.73 -3.64
CA ALA A 164 29.92 -19.72 -2.43
C ALA A 164 29.76 -21.03 -1.65
N VAL A 165 28.53 -21.57 -1.54
CA VAL A 165 28.29 -22.87 -0.88
C VAL A 165 29.08 -24.00 -1.54
N VAL A 166 28.96 -24.17 -2.86
CA VAL A 166 29.66 -25.23 -3.60
C VAL A 166 31.19 -25.05 -3.55
N SER A 167 31.64 -23.80 -3.50
CA SER A 167 33.07 -23.48 -3.41
C SER A 167 33.62 -23.49 -1.98
N HIS A 168 32.81 -23.85 -0.98
CA HIS A 168 33.17 -23.78 0.45
C HIS A 168 33.70 -22.39 0.88
N LYS A 169 33.09 -21.33 0.37
CA LYS A 169 33.41 -19.93 0.66
C LYS A 169 32.34 -19.27 1.52
N GLU A 170 32.70 -18.13 2.11
CA GLU A 170 31.75 -17.26 2.78
C GLU A 170 30.71 -16.73 1.78
N GLN A 171 29.44 -16.78 2.19
CA GLN A 171 28.30 -16.39 1.35
C GLN A 171 28.02 -14.89 1.44
N GLN A 172 27.62 -14.29 0.33
CA GLN A 172 27.17 -12.89 0.28
C GLN A 172 25.71 -12.73 0.75
N LYS A 173 25.41 -13.13 2.00
CA LYS A 173 24.03 -13.23 2.51
C LYS A 173 23.23 -11.93 2.41
N ALA A 174 23.84 -10.79 2.75
CA ALA A 174 23.15 -9.50 2.70
C ALA A 174 22.79 -9.11 1.27
N LEU A 175 23.71 -9.28 0.32
CA LEU A 175 23.47 -9.01 -1.10
C LEU A 175 22.38 -9.93 -1.65
N MET A 176 22.46 -11.24 -1.39
CA MET A 176 21.46 -12.21 -1.83
C MET A 176 20.07 -11.88 -1.27
N ARG A 177 19.98 -11.57 0.03
CA ARG A 177 18.72 -11.17 0.64
C ARG A 177 18.14 -9.92 0.00
N GLN A 178 18.98 -8.92 -0.27
CA GLN A 178 18.54 -7.69 -0.92
C GLN A 178 18.08 -7.95 -2.36
N ALA A 179 18.90 -8.62 -3.18
CA ALA A 179 18.63 -8.90 -4.59
C ALA A 179 17.40 -9.79 -4.81
N CYS A 180 17.15 -10.73 -3.89
CA CYS A 180 16.01 -11.62 -3.93
C CYS A 180 14.75 -11.05 -3.27
N SER A 181 14.82 -9.87 -2.64
CA SER A 181 13.67 -9.24 -2.01
C SER A 181 12.70 -8.67 -3.05
N ILE A 182 11.41 -8.62 -2.71
CA ILE A 182 10.40 -7.90 -3.52
C ILE A 182 10.78 -6.41 -3.65
N GLY A 183 11.40 -5.86 -2.61
CA GLY A 183 11.90 -4.49 -2.53
C GLY A 183 12.96 -4.17 -3.59
N TYR A 184 13.74 -5.14 -4.05
CA TYR A 184 14.72 -4.95 -5.13
C TYR A 184 14.07 -4.41 -6.41
N SER A 185 12.84 -4.83 -6.69
CA SER A 185 12.10 -4.35 -7.86
C SER A 185 11.55 -2.93 -7.70
N ALA A 186 11.62 -2.32 -6.51
CA ALA A 186 11.02 -1.04 -6.22
C ALA A 186 11.67 0.08 -7.03
N SER A 187 10.85 0.94 -7.64
CA SER A 187 11.33 2.12 -8.34
C SER A 187 10.35 3.28 -8.20
N LYS A 188 10.87 4.43 -7.76
CA LYS A 188 10.13 5.70 -7.70
C LYS A 188 9.74 6.22 -9.09
N ARG A 189 10.41 5.75 -10.16
CA ARG A 189 10.10 6.12 -11.56
C ARG A 189 8.95 5.31 -12.15
N ARG A 190 8.55 4.20 -11.51
CA ARG A 190 7.51 3.33 -12.06
C ARG A 190 6.15 4.04 -12.05
N PRO A 191 5.42 4.10 -13.19
CA PRO A 191 4.17 4.86 -13.28
C PRO A 191 3.11 4.42 -12.27
N THR A 192 2.66 5.37 -11.44
CA THR A 192 1.56 5.19 -10.47
C THR A 192 0.21 5.63 -11.04
N HIS A 193 0.23 6.40 -12.12
CA HIS A 193 -0.92 6.95 -12.84
C HIS A 193 -0.73 6.85 -14.36
N LEU A 194 -1.83 6.99 -15.10
CA LEU A 194 -1.78 7.16 -16.55
C LEU A 194 -1.54 8.63 -16.91
N THR A 195 -0.83 8.89 -18.00
CA THR A 195 -0.74 10.25 -18.56
C THR A 195 -2.11 10.75 -19.01
N ALA A 196 -2.26 12.07 -19.20
CA ALA A 196 -3.50 12.67 -19.67
C ALA A 196 -3.94 12.07 -21.03
N GLU A 197 -2.99 11.88 -21.95
CA GLU A 197 -3.20 11.27 -23.26
C GLU A 197 -3.62 9.80 -23.15
N GLN A 198 -2.92 9.02 -22.32
CA GLN A 198 -3.28 7.61 -22.08
C GLN A 198 -4.69 7.51 -21.48
N SER A 199 -5.05 8.41 -20.56
CA SER A 199 -6.38 8.46 -19.96
C SER A 199 -7.45 8.91 -20.98
N ALA A 200 -7.12 9.84 -21.88
CA ALA A 200 -8.01 10.33 -22.93
C ALA A 200 -8.29 9.24 -23.99
N SER A 201 -7.27 8.46 -24.37
CA SER A 201 -7.41 7.40 -25.38
C SER A 201 -8.43 6.31 -25.00
N ILE A 202 -8.71 6.13 -23.70
CA ILE A 202 -9.75 5.21 -23.20
C ILE A 202 -11.14 5.58 -23.72
N ASN A 203 -11.39 6.86 -24.02
CA ASN A 203 -12.66 7.26 -24.60
C ASN A 203 -12.87 6.67 -26.00
N ASN A 204 -11.81 6.29 -26.71
CA ASN A 204 -11.88 5.73 -28.06
C ASN A 204 -12.23 4.23 -28.07
N ASP A 205 -12.36 3.60 -26.90
CA ASP A 205 -12.74 2.18 -26.81
C ASP A 205 -14.13 1.94 -27.44
N PRO A 206 -14.29 0.91 -28.30
CA PRO A 206 -15.56 0.66 -29.01
C PRO A 206 -16.76 0.49 -28.09
N LYS A 207 -16.57 -0.11 -26.90
CA LYS A 207 -17.66 -0.32 -25.94
C LYS A 207 -18.04 1.00 -25.26
N ILE A 208 -17.07 1.86 -24.93
CA ILE A 208 -17.34 3.21 -24.43
C ILE A 208 -18.09 4.04 -25.47
N GLN A 209 -17.65 4.02 -26.71
CA GLN A 209 -18.31 4.74 -27.81
C GLN A 209 -19.74 4.25 -28.04
N ASN A 210 -19.98 2.94 -27.98
CA ASN A 210 -21.33 2.38 -28.06
C ASN A 210 -22.22 2.88 -26.91
N LEU A 211 -21.73 2.81 -25.66
CA LEU A 211 -22.47 3.30 -24.49
C LEU A 211 -22.76 4.81 -24.57
N LEU A 212 -21.82 5.61 -25.08
CA LEU A 212 -22.02 7.05 -25.30
C LEU A 212 -23.12 7.31 -26.34
N ARG A 213 -23.11 6.60 -27.48
CA ARG A 213 -24.19 6.69 -28.48
C ARG A 213 -25.54 6.28 -27.92
N GLN A 214 -25.60 5.19 -27.14
CA GLN A 214 -26.84 4.77 -26.47
C GLN A 214 -27.35 5.84 -25.50
N ARG A 215 -26.45 6.48 -24.75
CA ARG A 215 -26.79 7.58 -23.85
C ARG A 215 -27.38 8.76 -24.63
N GLU A 216 -26.71 9.19 -25.70
CA GLU A 216 -27.16 10.31 -26.55
C GLU A 216 -28.53 10.03 -27.19
N PHE A 217 -28.73 8.83 -27.72
CA PHE A 217 -30.02 8.41 -28.26
C PHE A 217 -31.15 8.40 -27.23
N LEU A 218 -30.87 8.04 -25.98
CA LEU A 218 -31.87 8.09 -24.92
C LEU A 218 -32.13 9.52 -24.44
N VAL A 219 -31.13 10.39 -24.47
CA VAL A 219 -31.30 11.82 -24.19
C VAL A 219 -32.16 12.48 -25.27
N SER A 220 -31.94 12.15 -26.56
CA SER A 220 -32.71 12.72 -27.68
C SER A 220 -34.19 12.30 -27.67
N LYS A 221 -34.52 11.13 -27.09
CA LYS A 221 -35.91 10.69 -26.87
C LYS A 221 -36.66 11.42 -25.75
N GLY A 222 -35.99 12.32 -25.03
CA GLY A 222 -36.58 13.14 -23.97
C GLY A 222 -36.70 12.43 -22.62
N ASN A 223 -36.45 13.17 -21.53
CA ASN A 223 -36.35 12.62 -20.18
C ASN A 223 -37.70 12.51 -19.44
N LYS A 224 -38.80 12.28 -20.18
CA LYS A 224 -40.17 12.42 -19.65
C LYS A 224 -40.66 11.22 -18.82
N SER A 225 -40.03 10.05 -18.97
CA SER A 225 -40.45 8.80 -18.28
C SER A 225 -39.41 8.33 -17.27
N ASP A 226 -39.87 7.80 -16.14
CA ASP A 226 -39.03 7.15 -15.13
C ASP A 226 -38.18 5.99 -15.69
N LYS A 227 -38.71 5.30 -16.70
CA LYS A 227 -38.00 4.21 -17.38
C LYS A 227 -36.78 4.74 -18.14
N VAL A 228 -36.90 5.93 -18.75
CA VAL A 228 -35.80 6.61 -19.45
C VAL A 228 -34.78 7.14 -18.44
N ARG A 229 -35.22 7.81 -17.35
CA ARG A 229 -34.35 8.27 -16.26
C ARG A 229 -33.52 7.14 -15.66
N THR A 230 -34.13 5.98 -15.46
CA THR A 230 -33.47 4.79 -14.88
C THR A 230 -32.44 4.21 -15.83
N ARG A 231 -32.77 4.09 -17.13
CA ARG A 231 -31.83 3.63 -18.16
C ARG A 231 -30.65 4.58 -18.33
N LEU A 232 -30.87 5.90 -18.32
CA LEU A 232 -29.80 6.89 -18.36
C LEU A 232 -28.86 6.75 -17.17
N ARG A 233 -29.41 6.62 -15.95
CA ARG A 233 -28.61 6.37 -14.74
C ARG A 233 -27.79 5.08 -14.86
N LYS A 234 -28.38 4.01 -15.39
CA LYS A 234 -27.67 2.74 -15.61
C LYS A 234 -26.52 2.90 -16.62
N ILE A 235 -26.78 3.46 -17.78
CA ILE A 235 -25.74 3.66 -18.82
C ILE A 235 -24.62 4.58 -18.32
N SER A 236 -24.93 5.64 -17.59
CA SER A 236 -23.91 6.49 -16.98
C SER A 236 -23.03 5.73 -15.99
N LYS A 237 -23.61 4.84 -15.16
CA LYS A 237 -22.84 3.96 -14.27
C LYS A 237 -21.99 2.96 -15.07
N ASP A 238 -22.55 2.37 -16.13
CA ASP A 238 -21.83 1.42 -16.99
C ASP A 238 -20.64 2.09 -17.68
N ILE A 239 -20.80 3.31 -18.20
CA ILE A 239 -19.69 4.10 -18.76
C ILE A 239 -18.61 4.34 -17.71
N GLN A 240 -18.97 4.77 -16.50
CA GLN A 240 -18.01 5.04 -15.43
C GLN A 240 -17.25 3.76 -15.02
N SER A 241 -17.97 2.65 -14.83
CA SER A 241 -17.41 1.35 -14.48
C SER A 241 -16.45 0.84 -15.55
N GLU A 242 -16.85 0.93 -16.82
CA GLU A 242 -16.07 0.49 -17.95
C GLU A 242 -14.80 1.34 -18.14
N LYS A 243 -14.89 2.67 -18.02
CA LYS A 243 -13.71 3.55 -18.01
C LYS A 243 -12.77 3.20 -16.86
N ALA A 244 -13.28 2.94 -15.66
CA ALA A 244 -12.47 2.54 -14.52
C ALA A 244 -11.79 1.18 -14.73
N ARG A 245 -12.45 0.23 -15.39
CA ARG A 245 -11.87 -1.07 -15.76
C ARG A 245 -10.75 -0.91 -16.80
N LEU A 246 -10.99 -0.15 -17.86
CA LEU A 246 -10.00 0.12 -18.91
C LEU A 246 -8.78 0.87 -18.39
N ARG A 247 -8.98 1.86 -17.50
CA ARG A 247 -7.88 2.58 -16.82
C ARG A 247 -6.99 1.62 -16.04
N ARG A 248 -7.59 0.74 -15.23
CA ARG A 248 -6.86 -0.29 -14.48
C ARG A 248 -6.08 -1.20 -15.42
N LYS A 249 -6.75 -1.78 -16.41
CA LYS A 249 -6.10 -2.67 -17.40
C LYS A 249 -4.92 -1.99 -18.12
N ARG A 250 -5.10 -0.75 -18.59
CA ARG A 250 -4.04 -0.01 -19.31
C ARG A 250 -2.86 0.30 -18.39
N LYS A 251 -3.11 0.71 -17.15
CA LYS A 251 -2.06 0.97 -16.17
C LYS A 251 -1.27 -0.28 -15.85
N ASP A 252 -1.95 -1.42 -15.64
CA ASP A 252 -1.30 -2.70 -15.38
C ASP A 252 -0.41 -3.14 -16.55
N GLN A 253 -0.88 -2.94 -17.79
CA GLN A 253 -0.09 -3.21 -18.99
C GLN A 253 1.19 -2.36 -19.06
N ILE A 254 1.06 -1.04 -18.87
CA ILE A 254 2.21 -0.12 -18.86
C ILE A 254 3.20 -0.53 -17.78
N ARG A 255 2.74 -0.74 -16.54
CA ARG A 255 3.62 -1.13 -15.43
C ARG A 255 4.33 -2.47 -15.67
N LYS A 256 3.66 -3.43 -16.34
CA LYS A 256 4.24 -4.75 -16.64
C LYS A 256 5.41 -4.67 -17.63
N ILE A 257 5.32 -3.81 -18.64
CA ILE A 257 6.38 -3.66 -19.65
C ILE A 257 7.45 -2.62 -19.24
N TRP A 258 7.07 -1.66 -18.39
CA TRP A 258 7.90 -0.52 -18.02
C TRP A 258 9.29 -0.92 -17.52
N SER A 259 9.42 -1.93 -16.66
CA SER A 259 10.73 -2.29 -16.09
C SER A 259 11.74 -2.70 -17.17
N ARG A 260 11.26 -3.40 -18.21
CA ARG A 260 12.11 -3.82 -19.34
C ARG A 260 12.44 -2.64 -20.24
N GLU A 261 11.44 -1.83 -20.60
CA GLU A 261 11.63 -0.66 -21.46
C GLU A 261 12.57 0.35 -20.82
N GLN A 262 12.34 0.68 -19.55
CA GLN A 262 13.20 1.60 -18.81
C GLN A 262 14.63 1.09 -18.68
N ALA A 263 14.83 -0.22 -18.46
CA ALA A 263 16.17 -0.79 -18.40
C ALA A 263 16.93 -0.60 -19.71
N VAL A 264 16.29 -0.84 -20.87
CA VAL A 264 16.89 -0.58 -22.18
C VAL A 264 17.23 0.91 -22.34
N THR A 265 16.28 1.81 -22.03
CA THR A 265 16.52 3.25 -22.10
C THR A 265 17.68 3.70 -21.21
N ASP A 266 17.76 3.19 -19.99
CA ASP A 266 18.80 3.51 -19.03
C ASP A 266 20.18 2.97 -19.49
N ILE A 267 20.24 1.78 -20.10
CA ILE A 267 21.47 1.21 -20.68
C ILE A 267 21.96 2.08 -21.83
N GLU A 268 21.09 2.39 -22.80
CA GLU A 268 21.46 3.21 -23.96
C GLU A 268 21.93 4.61 -23.56
N ARG A 269 21.28 5.22 -22.56
CA ARG A 269 21.71 6.51 -22.01
C ARG A 269 23.10 6.44 -21.40
N GLN A 270 23.36 5.44 -20.57
CA GLN A 270 24.65 5.28 -19.92
C GLN A 270 25.76 5.04 -20.95
N LEU A 271 25.53 4.19 -21.95
CA LEU A 271 26.48 3.95 -23.03
C LEU A 271 26.72 5.22 -23.89
N ALA A 272 25.71 6.08 -24.01
CA ALA A 272 25.82 7.39 -24.65
C ALA A 272 26.38 8.50 -23.73
N GLY A 273 26.82 8.18 -22.50
CA GLY A 273 27.33 9.15 -21.53
C GLY A 273 26.27 10.13 -20.98
N LYS A 274 24.97 9.83 -21.12
CA LYS A 274 23.85 10.65 -20.65
C LYS A 274 23.41 10.24 -19.24
N THR A 275 22.87 11.20 -18.50
CA THR A 275 22.28 10.96 -17.18
C THR A 275 20.91 10.28 -17.25
N PHE A 276 20.49 9.69 -16.12
CA PHE A 276 19.15 9.11 -15.99
C PHE A 276 18.04 10.16 -16.10
N GLU A 277 16.87 9.68 -16.50
CA GLU A 277 15.64 10.45 -16.39
C GLU A 277 15.30 10.75 -14.93
N GLU A 278 14.94 11.99 -14.64
CA GLU A 278 14.46 12.36 -13.31
C GLU A 278 13.15 11.63 -12.99
N PRO A 279 12.98 11.18 -11.74
CA PRO A 279 11.73 10.59 -11.33
C PRO A 279 10.58 11.60 -11.38
N PRO A 280 9.33 11.14 -11.56
CA PRO A 280 8.17 11.99 -11.40
C PRO A 280 8.20 12.69 -10.04
N ILE A 281 7.88 13.98 -10.03
CA ILE A 281 7.75 14.77 -8.80
C ILE A 281 6.70 14.08 -7.91
N SER A 282 7.12 13.66 -6.72
CA SER A 282 6.20 13.19 -5.69
C SER A 282 5.28 14.33 -5.26
N PRO A 283 4.02 14.06 -4.89
CA PRO A 283 3.15 15.08 -4.30
C PRO A 283 3.89 15.84 -3.20
N SER A 284 3.81 17.17 -3.19
CA SER A 284 4.47 17.99 -2.20
C SER A 284 3.87 17.72 -0.82
N ASP A 285 4.71 17.68 0.21
CA ASP A 285 4.25 17.63 1.61
C ASP A 285 3.42 18.86 1.99
N GLU A 286 3.50 19.95 1.22
CA GLU A 286 2.69 21.16 1.41
C GLU A 286 1.20 20.93 1.12
N ASP A 287 0.85 19.94 0.30
CA ASP A 287 -0.54 19.61 -0.05
C ASP A 287 -1.19 18.66 0.98
N ALA A 288 -0.43 18.13 1.95
CA ALA A 288 -0.93 17.18 2.93
C ALA A 288 -1.83 17.87 3.97
N HIS A 289 -2.89 17.18 4.41
CA HIS A 289 -3.76 17.69 5.45
C HIS A 289 -2.95 17.94 6.75
N PRO A 290 -3.11 19.05 7.48
CA PRO A 290 -2.27 19.37 8.65
C PRO A 290 -2.25 18.24 9.70
N ALA A 291 -3.38 17.58 9.92
CA ALA A 291 -3.44 16.43 10.83
C ALA A 291 -2.66 15.20 10.32
N GLN A 292 -2.60 14.99 9.00
CA GLN A 292 -1.83 13.91 8.39
C GLN A 292 -0.33 14.19 8.54
N LYS A 293 0.08 15.45 8.32
CA LYS A 293 1.46 15.89 8.53
C LYS A 293 1.90 15.67 9.98
N ARG A 294 1.07 16.11 10.94
CA ARG A 294 1.32 15.87 12.38
C ARG A 294 1.41 14.39 12.73
N LEU A 295 0.50 13.57 12.20
CA LEU A 295 0.55 12.12 12.40
C LEU A 295 1.86 11.52 11.87
N TYR A 296 2.22 11.88 10.64
CA TYR A 296 3.44 11.39 10.00
C TYR A 296 4.69 11.80 10.80
N GLU A 297 4.82 13.09 11.11
CA GLU A 297 5.93 13.63 11.92
C GLU A 297 6.07 12.91 13.27
N ALA A 298 4.97 12.63 13.97
CA ALA A 298 4.99 11.93 15.23
C ALA A 298 5.40 10.44 15.09
N LEU A 299 4.94 9.76 14.03
CA LEU A 299 5.28 8.35 13.78
C LEU A 299 6.71 8.17 13.23
N THR A 300 7.27 9.20 12.61
CA THR A 300 8.64 9.19 12.07
C THR A 300 9.62 10.01 12.91
N ALA A 301 9.21 10.45 14.11
CA ALA A 301 10.10 11.15 15.03
C ALA A 301 11.38 10.31 15.27
N PRO A 302 12.57 10.91 15.29
CA PRO A 302 13.82 10.18 15.46
C PRO A 302 13.89 9.52 16.84
N VAL A 303 14.66 8.43 16.92
CA VAL A 303 14.98 7.74 18.17
C VAL A 303 15.69 8.70 19.11
N THR A 304 15.37 8.62 20.40
CA THR A 304 15.98 9.39 21.47
C THR A 304 16.98 8.53 22.25
N ASN A 305 17.75 9.17 23.13
CA ASN A 305 18.86 8.53 23.85
C ASN A 305 18.54 8.14 25.30
N THR A 306 17.34 8.47 25.80
CA THR A 306 16.91 8.10 27.16
C THR A 306 15.55 7.42 27.15
N ILE A 307 15.25 6.65 28.20
CA ILE A 307 13.98 5.95 28.31
C ILE A 307 12.80 6.92 28.48
N GLU A 308 12.99 8.01 29.22
CA GLU A 308 11.96 9.04 29.43
C GLU A 308 11.61 9.76 28.13
N SER A 309 12.63 10.08 27.33
CA SER A 309 12.43 10.72 26.03
C SER A 309 11.76 9.79 25.02
N GLU A 310 12.03 8.48 25.08
CA GLU A 310 11.30 7.50 24.28
C GLU A 310 9.84 7.38 24.71
N TYR A 311 9.54 7.40 26.02
CA TYR A 311 8.17 7.43 26.49
C TYR A 311 7.42 8.67 26.00
N HIS A 312 8.06 9.85 25.99
CA HIS A 312 7.46 11.05 25.41
C HIS A 312 7.22 10.91 23.90
N ARG A 313 8.21 10.39 23.15
CA ARG A 313 8.09 10.13 21.71
C ARG A 313 6.93 9.19 21.40
N ARG A 314 6.84 8.08 22.12
CA ARG A 314 5.76 7.08 22.02
C ARG A 314 4.40 7.68 22.37
N ASN A 315 4.29 8.38 23.49
CA ASN A 315 3.03 8.99 23.93
C ASN A 315 2.54 10.03 22.91
N ASN A 316 3.43 10.87 22.37
CA ASN A 316 3.09 11.82 21.32
C ASN A 316 2.59 11.12 20.03
N ALA A 317 3.19 9.98 19.67
CA ALA A 317 2.75 9.19 18.53
C ALA A 317 1.36 8.58 18.76
N ILE A 318 1.10 7.99 19.94
CA ILE A 318 -0.21 7.44 20.34
C ILE A 318 -1.28 8.55 20.32
N LEU A 319 -0.98 9.72 20.90
CA LEU A 319 -1.86 10.88 20.86
C LEU A 319 -2.16 11.31 19.43
N SER A 320 -1.15 11.35 18.57
CA SER A 320 -1.31 11.77 17.18
C SER A 320 -2.20 10.79 16.39
N VAL A 321 -2.07 9.48 16.62
CA VAL A 321 -2.99 8.47 16.07
C VAL A 321 -4.42 8.72 16.58
N MET A 322 -4.58 8.87 17.90
CA MET A 322 -5.88 9.12 18.54
C MET A 322 -6.59 10.35 17.95
N PHE A 323 -5.87 11.46 17.77
CA PHE A 323 -6.42 12.68 17.18
C PHE A 323 -6.77 12.48 15.70
N TYR A 324 -5.92 11.78 14.94
CA TYR A 324 -6.16 11.54 13.52
C TYR A 324 -7.42 10.71 13.25
N CYS A 325 -7.78 9.80 14.16
CA CYS A 325 -8.99 8.99 14.02
C CYS A 325 -10.29 9.81 13.88
N SER A 326 -10.31 11.05 14.36
CA SER A 326 -11.49 11.95 14.25
C SER A 326 -11.49 12.79 12.97
N VAL A 327 -10.43 12.71 12.16
CA VAL A 327 -10.25 13.57 10.98
C VAL A 327 -10.91 12.95 9.77
N GLN A 328 -11.83 13.70 9.16
CA GLN A 328 -12.33 13.37 7.84
C GLN A 328 -11.43 14.02 6.79
N GLU A 329 -10.64 13.21 6.08
CA GLU A 329 -9.88 13.70 4.92
C GLU A 329 -10.85 14.20 3.83
N PRO A 330 -10.55 15.33 3.17
CA PRO A 330 -11.31 15.74 2.01
C PRO A 330 -11.25 14.63 0.96
N PRO A 331 -12.33 14.38 0.20
CA PRO A 331 -12.25 13.47 -0.92
C PRO A 331 -11.12 13.93 -1.84
N LEU A 332 -10.19 13.02 -2.15
CA LEU A 332 -9.12 13.32 -3.10
C LEU A 332 -9.75 14.00 -4.32
N PRO A 333 -9.25 15.17 -4.75
CA PRO A 333 -9.80 15.89 -5.89
C PRO A 333 -10.02 14.90 -7.04
N PRO A 334 -11.20 14.89 -7.71
CA PRO A 334 -11.46 13.95 -8.78
C PRO A 334 -10.41 14.17 -9.87
N MET A 335 -9.34 13.35 -9.86
CA MET A 335 -8.07 13.53 -10.58
C MET A 335 -8.17 14.69 -11.57
N ALA A 336 -7.96 15.91 -11.06
CA ALA A 336 -7.95 17.07 -11.91
C ALA A 336 -6.88 16.75 -12.94
N ARG A 337 -7.28 16.82 -14.22
CA ARG A 337 -6.37 16.79 -15.36
C ARG A 337 -5.16 17.60 -14.91
N TYR A 338 -3.99 16.96 -14.79
CA TYR A 338 -2.74 17.69 -14.67
C TYR A 338 -2.84 18.77 -15.74
N LYS A 339 -2.98 20.03 -15.31
CA LYS A 339 -2.90 21.15 -16.24
C LYS A 339 -1.57 20.92 -16.93
N ALA A 340 -1.61 20.79 -18.25
CA ALA A 340 -0.40 20.77 -19.04
C ALA A 340 0.45 21.93 -18.51
N VAL A 341 1.60 21.60 -17.93
CA VAL A 341 2.65 22.58 -17.78
C VAL A 341 2.90 23.02 -19.21
N ALA A 342 2.43 24.21 -19.54
CA ALA A 342 2.70 24.81 -20.83
C ALA A 342 4.21 24.92 -20.92
N THR A 343 4.83 23.98 -21.62
CA THR A 343 6.16 24.19 -22.17
C THR A 343 6.04 25.46 -23.00
N LYS A 344 6.66 26.54 -22.51
CA LYS A 344 6.97 27.69 -23.34
C LYS A 344 7.71 27.12 -24.55
N ASN A 345 7.12 27.32 -25.73
CA ASN A 345 7.72 27.00 -27.01
C ASN A 345 9.06 27.73 -27.09
N ASP A 346 10.16 27.00 -27.19
CA ASP A 346 11.28 27.44 -27.98
C ASP A 346 11.24 26.69 -29.31
N VAL A 347 10.99 27.46 -30.35
CA VAL A 347 10.94 27.04 -31.73
C VAL A 347 12.37 26.87 -32.21
N SER A 348 12.77 25.65 -32.54
CA SER A 348 13.74 25.43 -33.61
C SER A 348 13.48 24.08 -34.30
N ASN A 349 13.29 24.18 -35.61
CA ASN A 349 13.00 23.10 -36.54
C ASN A 349 14.22 22.17 -36.73
N LEU A 350 14.01 20.87 -37.00
CA LEU A 350 14.02 20.27 -38.35
C LEU A 350 14.11 18.71 -38.31
N HIS A 351 13.28 18.11 -39.17
CA HIS A 351 13.45 16.89 -39.97
C HIS A 351 13.17 15.46 -39.45
N ASP A 352 12.07 14.94 -39.99
CA ASP A 352 11.76 13.60 -40.52
C ASP A 352 12.87 12.53 -40.52
N ASN A 353 12.51 11.33 -40.05
CA ASN A 353 12.23 10.22 -40.98
C ASN A 353 11.48 9.05 -40.31
N THR A 354 10.46 8.60 -41.03
CA THR A 354 9.66 7.38 -40.84
C THR A 354 10.45 6.08 -41.02
N THR A 355 10.18 5.07 -40.21
CA THR A 355 9.88 3.70 -40.68
C THR A 355 9.17 2.86 -39.60
N LYS A 356 8.14 2.14 -40.04
CA LYS A 356 7.41 1.09 -39.31
C LYS A 356 8.28 -0.17 -39.24
N ASP A 357 8.19 -0.92 -38.14
CA ASP A 357 7.85 -2.34 -38.16
C ASP A 357 7.65 -2.92 -36.75
N THR A 358 6.68 -3.83 -36.64
CA THR A 358 6.48 -4.79 -35.53
C THR A 358 5.92 -6.08 -36.16
N PRO A 359 5.87 -7.21 -35.45
CA PRO A 359 6.68 -7.64 -34.30
C PRO A 359 7.19 -9.09 -34.49
N ASN A 360 8.05 -9.59 -33.60
CA ASN A 360 7.89 -10.99 -33.19
C ASN A 360 8.44 -11.27 -31.78
N GLY A 361 7.70 -12.14 -31.10
CA GLY A 361 7.86 -12.46 -29.69
C GLY A 361 9.12 -13.27 -29.40
N ALA A 362 9.81 -12.84 -28.34
CA ALA A 362 10.64 -13.73 -27.54
C ALA A 362 10.28 -13.47 -26.08
N LYS A 363 9.92 -14.54 -25.35
CA LYS A 363 10.02 -14.53 -23.90
C LYS A 363 11.51 -14.44 -23.58
N SER A 364 12.00 -13.23 -23.36
CA SER A 364 13.38 -12.99 -22.94
C SER A 364 13.41 -13.00 -21.41
N GLU A 365 14.19 -13.94 -20.86
CA GLU A 365 14.65 -13.90 -19.48
C GLU A 365 15.53 -12.64 -19.31
N MET A 366 15.28 -11.89 -18.23
CA MET A 366 16.18 -10.80 -17.83
C MET A 366 17.34 -11.40 -17.03
N LEU A 367 18.56 -11.27 -17.56
CA LEU A 367 19.77 -11.41 -16.77
C LEU A 367 19.92 -10.13 -15.94
N SER A 368 19.90 -10.26 -14.61
CA SER A 368 20.15 -9.16 -13.68
C SER A 368 21.62 -9.18 -13.29
N LEU A 369 22.32 -8.04 -13.45
CA LEU A 369 23.59 -7.82 -12.78
C LEU A 369 23.30 -7.47 -11.31
N CYS A 370 23.70 -8.36 -10.41
CA CYS A 370 23.86 -8.04 -9.00
C CYS A 370 25.31 -7.57 -8.82
N ARG A 371 25.51 -6.36 -8.30
CA ARG A 371 26.82 -5.86 -7.85
C ARG A 371 26.81 -5.70 -6.35
#